data_AF-A0AAD8NTL7-F1
#
_entry.id   AF-A0AAD8NTL7-F1
#
_cell.length_a   1.000
_cell.length_b   1.000
_cell.length_c   1.000
_cell.angle_alpha   90.00
_cell.angle_beta   90.00
_cell.angle_gamma   90.00
#
_symmetry.space_group_name_H-M   'P 1'
#
loop_
_entity.id
_entity.type
_entity.pdbx_description
1 polymer ?
#
loop_
_entity_poly.entity_id
_entity_poly.type
_entity_poly.pdbx_seq_one_letter_code
_entity_poly.pdbx_strand_id
1 'polypeptide(L)'
;MTVLISSKGIQLPLFPTTRVFAEDTIEAGDGHEFSYDEESPEGPKKWGTLSAEFKLCADGESQSPIDIQVKKAKDEPNDLKKAYKQAPAKLFHRGHNIAVEWQGDAGGIEVNGSTYKLVQCHWHTPSEHTFDGKRQVFCSVLVRLLTVWHVFGLQYK
;
A
#
# COMPACT_ATOMS: atom_id res chain seq x y z
N MET A 1 -11.49 -6.12 -9.18
CA MET A 1 -10.48 -5.18 -8.64
C MET A 1 -9.74 -4.54 -9.81
N THR A 2 -9.34 -3.27 -9.70
CA THR A 2 -8.51 -2.57 -10.71
C THR A 2 -7.21 -2.10 -10.05
N VAL A 3 -6.06 -2.44 -10.64
CA VAL A 3 -4.74 -1.98 -10.18
C VAL A 3 -4.24 -0.91 -11.13
N LEU A 4 -3.97 0.29 -10.62
CA LEU A 4 -3.40 1.40 -11.39
C LEU A 4 -1.90 1.51 -11.12
N ILE A 5 -1.11 1.58 -12.19
CA ILE A 5 0.35 1.59 -12.13
C ILE A 5 0.84 2.78 -12.94
N SER A 6 1.63 3.64 -12.31
CA SER A 6 2.27 4.77 -13.01
C SER A 6 3.69 4.37 -13.39
N SER A 7 4.01 4.44 -14.68
CA SER A 7 5.38 4.25 -15.20
C SER A 7 6.32 5.43 -14.89
N LYS A 8 5.74 6.59 -14.55
CA LYS A 8 6.47 7.76 -14.07
C LYS A 8 6.55 7.67 -12.56
N GLY A 9 7.77 7.60 -12.02
CA GLY A 9 8.01 7.57 -10.58
C GLY A 9 7.23 8.66 -9.85
N ILE A 10 6.84 8.40 -8.59
CA ILE A 10 6.43 9.50 -7.71
C ILE A 10 7.71 10.27 -7.42
N GLN A 11 7.92 11.35 -8.17
CA GLN A 11 8.83 12.38 -7.73
C GLN A 11 8.15 13.02 -6.52
N LEU A 12 8.45 12.48 -5.33
CA LEU A 12 8.19 13.20 -4.11
C LEU A 12 8.97 14.51 -4.29
N PRO A 13 8.28 15.67 -4.33
CA PRO A 13 8.98 16.92 -4.50
C PRO A 13 10.09 16.99 -3.44
N LEU A 14 11.34 17.11 -3.91
CA LEU A 14 12.50 17.41 -3.09
C LEU A 14 12.29 18.82 -2.55
N PHE A 15 11.49 18.94 -1.50
CA PHE A 15 11.30 20.21 -0.81
C PHE A 15 12.45 20.41 0.17
N PRO A 16 13.01 21.63 0.25
CA PRO A 16 14.05 21.95 1.21
C PRO A 16 13.47 21.81 2.63
N THR A 17 13.99 20.84 3.38
CA THR A 17 13.81 20.64 4.82
C THR A 17 12.37 20.51 5.31
N THR A 18 11.73 19.37 5.01
CA THR A 18 10.67 18.85 5.88
C THR A 18 11.30 18.38 7.19
N ARG A 19 11.00 19.05 8.31
CA ARG A 19 11.16 18.42 9.64
C ARG A 19 10.07 17.36 9.76
N VAL A 20 10.42 16.11 9.49
CA VAL A 20 9.66 14.97 9.99
C VAL A 20 9.87 15.00 11.50
N PHE A 21 8.82 15.35 12.26
CA PHE A 21 8.81 15.06 13.68
C PHE A 21 8.49 13.57 13.80
N ALA A 22 9.54 12.76 13.80
CA ALA A 22 9.42 11.34 14.10
C ALA A 22 9.16 11.22 15.60
N GLU A 23 7.89 11.17 15.98
CA GLU A 23 7.51 10.48 17.21
C GLU A 23 7.39 9.01 16.84
N ASP A 24 8.38 8.20 17.22
CA ASP A 24 8.33 6.74 17.11
C ASP A 24 7.20 6.24 18.00
N THR A 25 6.02 6.07 17.42
CA THR A 25 4.90 5.44 18.10
C THR A 25 4.97 3.96 17.73
N ILE A 26 5.45 3.15 18.67
CA ILE A 26 5.32 1.70 18.58
C ILE A 26 3.87 1.41 18.96
N GLU A 27 2.99 1.32 17.96
CA GLU A 27 1.74 0.59 18.13
C GLU A 27 2.16 -0.87 18.26
N ALA A 28 2.28 -1.34 19.51
CA ALA A 28 2.45 -2.75 19.80
C ALA A 28 1.26 -3.46 19.17
N GLY A 29 1.48 -4.09 18.02
CA GLY A 29 0.46 -4.88 17.33
C GLY A 29 -0.16 -5.82 18.36
N ASP A 30 -1.47 -5.73 18.51
CA ASP A 30 -2.22 -6.63 19.36
C ASP A 30 -1.83 -8.07 18.95
N GLY A 31 -1.33 -8.83 19.92
CA GLY A 31 -0.47 -9.99 19.65
C GLY A 31 -1.09 -11.01 18.69
N HIS A 32 -0.32 -11.37 17.66
CA HIS A 32 -0.40 -12.65 16.93
C HIS A 32 -1.78 -13.11 16.41
N GLU A 33 -2.56 -12.26 15.74
CA GLU A 33 -3.72 -12.80 14.98
C GLU A 33 -3.29 -13.46 13.66
N PHE A 34 -2.16 -13.07 13.07
CA PHE A 34 -1.66 -13.63 11.80
C PHE A 34 -0.13 -13.59 11.67
N SER A 35 0.41 -14.38 10.75
CA SER A 35 1.84 -14.49 10.41
C SER A 35 2.06 -14.45 8.89
N TYR A 36 3.24 -14.03 8.46
CA TYR A 36 3.70 -14.12 7.07
C TYR A 36 4.52 -15.38 6.77
N ASP A 37 4.84 -16.17 7.79
CA ASP A 37 5.50 -17.47 7.59
C ASP A 37 4.53 -18.44 6.90
N GLU A 38 4.90 -18.89 5.71
CA GLU A 38 4.11 -19.79 4.86
C GLU A 38 3.83 -21.15 5.52
N GLU A 39 4.69 -21.58 6.45
CA GLU A 39 4.57 -22.88 7.12
C GLU A 39 3.79 -22.79 8.45
N SER A 40 3.62 -21.58 8.98
CA SER A 40 2.92 -21.34 10.26
C SER A 40 1.42 -21.68 10.18
N PRO A 41 0.81 -22.09 11.31
CA PRO A 41 -0.64 -22.21 11.43
C PRO A 41 -1.38 -20.89 11.17
N GLU A 42 -0.73 -19.77 11.47
CA GLU A 42 -1.20 -18.40 11.25
C GLU A 42 -0.72 -17.81 9.90
N GLY A 43 -0.14 -18.64 9.03
CA GLY A 43 0.43 -18.22 7.75
C GLY A 43 -0.61 -17.81 6.69
N PRO A 44 -0.17 -17.13 5.59
CA PRO A 44 -1.08 -16.55 4.60
C PRO A 44 -2.09 -17.52 3.97
N LYS A 45 -1.66 -18.77 3.73
CA LYS A 45 -2.53 -19.84 3.20
C LYS A 45 -3.71 -20.18 4.12
N LYS A 46 -3.65 -19.80 5.40
CA LYS A 46 -4.62 -20.15 6.44
C LYS A 46 -5.34 -18.94 7.02
N TRP A 47 -5.01 -17.70 6.60
CA TRP A 47 -5.61 -16.48 7.15
C TRP A 47 -7.15 -16.51 7.18
N GLY A 48 -7.78 -17.02 6.12
CA GLY A 48 -9.25 -17.13 6.05
C GLY A 48 -9.89 -18.08 7.07
N THR A 49 -9.09 -18.84 7.81
CA THR A 49 -9.54 -19.77 8.86
C THR A 49 -9.30 -19.25 10.28
N LEU A 50 -8.56 -18.14 10.44
CA LEU A 50 -8.16 -17.64 11.76
C LEU A 50 -9.33 -16.97 12.50
N SER A 51 -10.19 -16.26 11.79
CA SER A 51 -11.40 -15.65 12.34
C SER A 51 -12.49 -15.52 11.28
N ALA A 52 -13.74 -15.34 11.73
CA ALA A 52 -14.87 -15.12 10.82
C ALA A 52 -14.70 -13.83 9.99
N GLU A 53 -13.99 -12.82 10.53
CA GLU A 53 -13.72 -11.56 9.85
C GLU A 53 -12.70 -11.73 8.71
N PHE A 54 -11.84 -12.74 8.77
CA PHE A 54 -10.81 -12.99 7.76
C PHE A 54 -11.26 -13.89 6.61
N LYS A 55 -12.49 -14.40 6.64
CA LYS A 55 -13.00 -15.38 5.66
C LYS A 55 -12.78 -14.98 4.20
N LEU A 56 -12.85 -13.69 3.88
CA LEU A 56 -12.60 -13.17 2.53
C LEU A 56 -11.17 -13.42 2.02
N CYS A 57 -10.18 -13.61 2.90
CA CYS A 57 -8.83 -13.98 2.51
C CYS A 57 -8.78 -15.33 1.78
N ALA A 58 -9.70 -16.25 2.10
CA ALA A 58 -9.82 -17.55 1.42
C ALA A 58 -10.85 -17.51 0.29
N ASP A 59 -12.03 -16.93 0.55
CA ASP A 59 -13.19 -17.08 -0.34
C ASP A 59 -13.33 -15.94 -1.37
N GLY A 60 -12.56 -14.85 -1.23
CA GLY A 60 -12.70 -13.70 -2.12
C GLY A 60 -12.12 -13.95 -3.52
N GLU A 61 -12.85 -13.52 -4.54
CA GLU A 61 -12.48 -13.73 -5.96
C GLU A 61 -11.69 -12.55 -6.56
N SER A 62 -11.33 -11.55 -5.74
CA SER A 62 -10.68 -10.31 -6.19
C SER A 62 -9.62 -9.86 -5.18
N GLN A 63 -8.78 -10.81 -4.75
CA GLN A 63 -7.70 -10.56 -3.80
C GLN A 63 -6.48 -9.87 -4.44
N SER A 64 -5.73 -9.16 -3.61
CA SER A 64 -4.36 -8.70 -3.87
C SER A 64 -3.38 -9.52 -3.04
N PRO A 65 -2.10 -9.59 -3.43
CA PRO A 65 -1.51 -9.08 -4.67
C PRO A 65 -1.81 -9.93 -5.91
N ILE A 66 -1.47 -9.41 -7.10
CA ILE A 66 -1.55 -10.15 -8.38
C ILE A 66 -0.24 -10.06 -9.18
N ASP A 67 -0.09 -10.98 -10.15
CA ASP A 67 0.90 -10.84 -11.21
C ASP A 67 0.40 -9.92 -12.33
N ILE A 68 1.10 -8.82 -12.55
CA ILE A 68 0.77 -7.83 -13.57
C ILE A 68 1.44 -8.25 -14.88
N GLN A 69 0.63 -8.72 -15.82
CA GLN A 69 1.07 -9.03 -17.17
C GLN A 69 1.10 -7.74 -18.00
N VAL A 70 2.29 -7.16 -18.19
CA VAL A 70 2.45 -5.80 -18.73
C VAL A 70 1.81 -5.67 -20.11
N LYS A 71 1.93 -6.70 -20.95
CA LYS A 71 1.33 -6.72 -22.30
C LYS A 71 -0.19 -6.80 -22.33
N LYS A 72 -0.82 -7.23 -21.23
CA LYS A 72 -2.29 -7.29 -21.08
C LYS A 72 -2.84 -6.09 -20.34
N ALA A 73 -1.97 -5.26 -19.75
CA ALA A 73 -2.38 -4.03 -19.11
C ALA A 73 -2.97 -3.08 -20.17
N LYS A 74 -4.05 -2.40 -19.82
CA LYS A 74 -4.62 -1.36 -20.65
C LYS A 74 -3.84 -0.08 -20.42
N ASP A 75 -3.32 0.51 -21.49
CA ASP A 75 -2.73 1.84 -21.43
C ASP A 75 -3.82 2.87 -21.14
N GLU A 76 -3.61 3.66 -20.10
CA GLU A 76 -4.42 4.84 -19.81
C GLU A 76 -3.68 6.07 -20.33
N PRO A 77 -4.25 6.82 -21.29
CA PRO A 77 -3.54 7.89 -22.00
C PRO A 77 -3.25 9.11 -21.11
N ASN A 78 -3.93 9.22 -19.97
CA ASN A 78 -3.74 10.31 -19.02
C ASN A 78 -2.83 9.87 -17.89
N ASP A 79 -1.82 10.70 -17.61
CA ASP A 79 -1.02 10.54 -16.41
C ASP A 79 -1.91 10.63 -15.16
N LEU A 80 -1.55 9.85 -14.13
CA LEU A 80 -2.16 9.97 -12.82
C LEU A 80 -1.92 11.38 -12.27
N LYS A 81 -3.00 12.15 -12.11
CA LYS A 81 -2.96 13.50 -11.55
C LYS A 81 -2.63 13.42 -10.07
N LYS A 82 -1.46 13.93 -9.69
CA LYS A 82 -0.93 13.93 -8.32
C LYS A 82 -0.86 15.37 -7.81
N ALA A 83 -1.39 15.63 -6.63
CA ALA A 83 -1.40 16.93 -5.96
C ALA A 83 -1.02 16.74 -4.48
N TYR A 84 0.14 16.15 -4.22
CA TYR A 84 0.64 15.96 -2.86
C TYR A 84 1.13 17.27 -2.25
N LYS A 85 0.96 17.39 -0.93
CA LYS A 85 1.36 18.55 -0.13
C LYS A 85 2.19 18.09 1.06
N GLN A 86 3.06 18.96 1.55
CA GLN A 86 3.72 18.73 2.82
C GLN A 86 2.70 18.79 3.95
N ALA A 87 2.71 17.78 4.81
CA ALA A 87 1.87 17.73 6.01
C ALA A 87 2.62 17.00 7.13
N PRO A 88 2.32 17.29 8.41
CA PRO A 88 2.83 16.53 9.53
C PRO A 88 2.47 15.04 9.40
N ALA A 89 3.38 14.15 9.79
CA ALA A 89 3.17 12.72 9.74
C ALA A 89 3.89 12.03 10.89
N LYS A 90 3.39 10.84 11.27
CA LYS A 90 4.00 9.95 12.26
C LYS A 90 4.50 8.69 11.58
N LEU A 91 5.61 8.14 12.09
CA LEU A 91 6.18 6.87 11.68
C LEU A 91 5.76 5.80 12.69
N PHE A 92 5.30 4.67 12.18
CA PHE A 92 4.82 3.53 12.94
C PHE A 92 5.58 2.27 12.57
N HIS A 93 5.93 1.49 13.59
CA HIS A 93 6.35 0.11 13.44
C HIS A 93 5.24 -0.78 14.01
N ARG A 94 4.46 -1.41 13.11
CA ARG A 94 3.24 -2.16 13.48
C ARG A 94 3.50 -3.66 13.74
N GLY A 95 4.77 -4.05 13.84
CA GLY A 95 5.21 -5.45 13.93
C GLY A 95 5.21 -6.21 12.60
N HIS A 96 4.28 -5.89 11.70
CA HIS A 96 4.16 -6.55 10.39
C HIS A 96 4.49 -5.65 9.19
N ASN A 97 4.62 -4.34 9.40
CA ASN A 97 5.18 -3.39 8.43
C ASN A 97 5.72 -2.14 9.15
N ILE A 98 6.41 -1.32 8.38
CA ILE A 98 6.65 0.09 8.71
C ILE A 98 5.61 0.91 7.94
N ALA A 99 5.02 1.90 8.61
CA ALA A 99 4.01 2.77 8.01
C ALA A 99 4.24 4.23 8.40
N VAL A 100 3.93 5.14 7.48
CA VAL A 100 3.80 6.57 7.75
C VAL A 100 2.33 6.95 7.65
N GLU A 101 1.83 7.69 8.62
CA GLU A 101 0.47 8.25 8.60
C GLU A 101 0.50 9.76 8.72
N TRP A 102 -0.17 10.44 7.79
CA TRP A 102 -0.27 11.89 7.79
C TRP A 102 -1.34 12.37 8.75
N GLN A 103 -0.98 13.32 9.61
CA GLN A 103 -1.83 13.94 10.63
C GLN A 103 -2.51 15.24 10.11
N GLY A 104 -2.30 15.57 8.84
CA GLY A 104 -2.87 16.75 8.17
C GLY A 104 -3.15 16.48 6.69
N ASP A 105 -3.52 17.52 5.93
CA ASP A 105 -3.82 17.39 4.50
C ASP A 105 -2.53 17.21 3.68
N ALA A 106 -2.14 15.97 3.43
CA ALA A 106 -1.03 15.60 2.57
C ALA A 106 -1.35 15.70 1.06
N GLY A 107 -2.52 16.25 0.70
CA GLY A 107 -3.02 16.25 -0.66
C GLY A 107 -3.42 14.85 -1.10
N GLY A 108 -3.25 14.55 -2.39
CA GLY A 108 -3.74 13.28 -2.93
C GLY A 108 -3.60 13.13 -4.43
N ILE A 109 -4.44 12.26 -4.99
CA ILE A 109 -4.50 11.99 -6.44
C ILE A 109 -5.94 12.12 -6.95
N GLU A 110 -6.09 12.39 -8.24
CA GLU A 110 -7.39 12.40 -8.92
C GLU A 110 -7.47 11.24 -9.90
N VAL A 111 -8.51 10.41 -9.77
CA VAL A 111 -8.83 9.31 -10.68
C VAL A 111 -10.27 9.45 -11.12
N ASN A 112 -10.52 9.53 -12.43
CA ASN A 112 -11.86 9.64 -13.02
C ASN A 112 -12.72 10.76 -12.39
N GLY A 113 -12.12 11.94 -12.15
CA GLY A 113 -12.78 13.09 -11.54
C GLY A 113 -13.01 13.00 -10.03
N SER A 114 -12.66 11.87 -9.40
CA SER A 114 -12.72 11.68 -7.94
C SER A 114 -11.36 11.96 -7.31
N THR A 115 -11.34 12.72 -6.21
CA THR A 115 -10.11 13.01 -5.45
C THR A 115 -9.93 12.03 -4.30
N TYR A 116 -8.73 11.45 -4.19
CA TYR A 116 -8.33 10.46 -3.19
C TYR A 116 -7.21 11.05 -2.33
N LYS A 117 -7.50 11.30 -1.05
CA LYS A 117 -6.52 11.84 -0.10
C LYS A 117 -5.46 10.80 0.28
N LEU A 118 -4.22 11.26 0.43
CA LEU A 118 -3.12 10.49 0.98
C LEU A 118 -3.24 10.48 2.52
N VAL A 119 -3.48 9.29 3.09
CA VAL A 119 -3.67 9.13 4.54
C VAL A 119 -2.52 8.36 5.16
N GLN A 120 -2.10 7.26 4.52
CA GLN A 120 -0.96 6.47 4.97
C GLN A 120 -0.20 5.83 3.80
N CYS A 121 1.05 5.47 4.08
CA CYS A 121 1.92 4.71 3.21
C CYS A 121 2.61 3.64 4.06
N HIS A 122 2.64 2.40 3.61
CA HIS A 122 3.42 1.35 4.27
C HIS A 122 4.28 0.61 3.26
N TRP A 123 5.23 -0.15 3.77
CA TRP A 123 6.23 -0.80 2.94
C TRP A 123 6.30 -2.29 3.17
N HIS A 124 6.57 -3.01 2.08
CA HIS A 124 6.78 -4.45 2.05
C HIS A 124 8.12 -4.77 1.38
N THR A 125 8.81 -5.77 1.94
CA THR A 125 9.97 -6.40 1.29
C THR A 125 9.87 -7.91 1.43
N PRO A 126 9.93 -8.67 0.32
CA PRO A 126 9.99 -8.21 -1.07
C PRO A 126 8.67 -7.58 -1.54
N SER A 127 8.56 -7.20 -2.83
CA SER A 127 7.30 -6.65 -3.36
C SER A 127 6.13 -7.63 -3.27
N GLU A 128 4.92 -7.16 -2.96
CA GLU A 128 3.75 -8.06 -2.98
C GLU A 128 3.30 -8.40 -4.41
N HIS A 129 3.19 -7.40 -5.29
CA HIS A 129 2.90 -7.61 -6.72
C HIS A 129 4.15 -8.03 -7.49
N THR A 130 3.95 -8.75 -8.59
CA THR A 130 4.99 -9.12 -9.55
C THR A 130 4.68 -8.55 -10.93
N PHE A 131 5.71 -8.40 -11.77
CA PHE A 131 5.55 -8.02 -13.17
C PHE A 131 6.08 -9.12 -14.07
N ASP A 132 5.20 -9.70 -14.89
CA ASP A 132 5.53 -10.85 -15.75
C ASP A 132 6.28 -11.96 -14.96
N GLY A 133 5.78 -12.28 -13.76
CA GLY A 133 6.34 -13.25 -12.84
C GLY A 133 7.56 -12.78 -12.02
N LYS A 134 8.03 -11.55 -12.22
CA LYS A 134 9.25 -11.03 -11.55
C LYS A 134 8.91 -10.20 -10.32
N ARG A 135 9.38 -10.69 -9.17
CA ARG A 135 9.38 -10.01 -7.87
C ARG A 135 10.38 -8.85 -7.87
N GLN A 136 10.00 -7.71 -7.30
CA GLN A 136 10.87 -6.56 -7.09
C GLN A 136 11.37 -6.54 -5.64
N VAL A 137 12.45 -5.81 -5.37
CA VAL A 137 13.11 -5.81 -4.05
C VAL A 137 12.27 -5.13 -2.97
N PHE A 138 11.41 -4.18 -3.36
CA PHE A 138 10.69 -3.33 -2.43
C PHE A 138 9.40 -2.76 -3.05
N CYS A 139 8.35 -2.67 -2.23
CA CYS A 139 7.07 -2.09 -2.59
C CYS A 139 6.64 -1.05 -1.55
N SER A 140 6.25 0.15 -1.99
CA SER A 140 5.48 1.08 -1.16
C SER A 140 4.02 1.03 -1.53
N VAL A 141 3.15 0.88 -0.55
CA VAL A 141 1.71 0.80 -0.72
C VAL A 141 1.07 2.03 -0.10
N LEU A 142 0.50 2.90 -0.95
CA LEU A 142 -0.22 4.10 -0.53
C LEU A 142 -1.70 3.73 -0.31
N VAL A 143 -2.20 3.98 0.90
CA VAL A 143 -3.55 3.58 1.34
C VAL A 143 -4.37 4.80 1.77
N ARG A 144 -5.66 4.76 1.40
CA ARG A 144 -6.72 5.76 1.69
C ARG A 144 -7.66 5.27 2.81
N LEU A 145 -8.40 6.20 3.43
CA LEU A 145 -9.72 5.97 4.06
C LEU A 145 -10.85 6.80 3.40
N LEU A 146 -11.85 6.13 2.80
CA LEU A 146 -13.32 6.29 3.01
C LEU A 146 -14.18 5.55 1.95
N THR A 147 -15.17 4.80 2.45
CA THR A 147 -16.19 3.89 1.84
C THR A 147 -15.77 2.88 0.77
N VAL A 148 -14.68 3.08 0.03
CA VAL A 148 -14.09 2.08 -0.88
C VAL A 148 -12.56 2.18 -0.84
N TRP A 149 -11.91 1.12 -0.37
CA TRP A 149 -10.45 1.00 -0.33
C TRP A 149 -9.89 1.02 -1.75
N HIS A 150 -9.07 2.02 -2.06
CA HIS A 150 -8.24 2.05 -3.27
C HIS A 150 -6.79 2.14 -2.83
N VAL A 151 -5.96 1.25 -3.38
CA VAL A 151 -4.57 1.07 -3.00
C VAL A 151 -3.70 1.35 -4.22
N PHE A 152 -2.66 2.15 -4.04
CA PHE A 152 -1.71 2.49 -5.10
C PHE A 152 -0.33 1.98 -4.71
N GLY A 153 0.22 1.06 -5.49
CA GLY A 153 1.54 0.49 -5.25
C GLY A 153 2.61 1.17 -6.09
N LEU A 154 3.76 1.48 -5.50
CA LEU A 154 5.01 1.71 -6.22
C LEU A 154 5.95 0.55 -5.99
N GLN A 155 6.64 0.18 -7.05
CA GLN A 155 7.54 -0.96 -7.09
C GLN A 155 8.93 -0.45 -7.47
N TYR A 156 9.93 -0.81 -6.68
CA TYR A 156 11.30 -0.32 -6.82
C TYR A 156 12.18 -1.45 -7.36
N LYS A 157 12.94 -1.16 -8.42
CA LYS A 157 13.90 -2.09 -9.02
C LYS A 157 15.14 -2.25 -8.16
#